data_AF-A0A936M0F4-F1
#
_entry.id   AF-A0A936M0F4-F1
#
_cell.length_a   1.000
_cell.length_b   1.000
_cell.length_c   1.000
_cell.angle_alpha   90.00
_cell.angle_beta   90.00
_cell.angle_gamma   90.00
#
_symmetry.space_group_name_H-M   'P 1'
#
loop_
_entity.id
_entity.type
_entity.pdbx_description
1 polymer ?
#
loop_
_entity_poly.entity_id
_entity_poly.type
_entity_poly.pdbx_seq_one_letter_code
_entity_poly.pdbx_strand_id
1 'polypeptide(L)'
;MTGCPICTHPERAAIEEKIRRGVFWTRLAAEYGLRAYLFAVHRFRHMPQGEDAAAGPAPEPRNAMGRTEFEEQWILVANMLRDVLQPFPEAWDRVFEGIESLDFCATPAS
;
A
#
# COMPACT_ATOMS: atom_id res chain seq x y z
N MET A 1 -13.03 -4.23 -16.74
CA MET A 1 -12.30 -4.78 -15.57
C MET A 1 -10.85 -4.97 -15.98
N THR A 2 -9.99 -4.00 -15.70
CA THR A 2 -8.55 -4.09 -15.96
C THR A 2 -7.96 -5.11 -15.00
N GLY A 3 -7.26 -6.13 -15.52
CA GLY A 3 -6.71 -7.21 -14.70
C GLY A 3 -5.74 -6.65 -13.64
N CYS A 4 -6.01 -6.95 -12.36
CA CYS A 4 -5.10 -6.57 -11.28
C CYS A 4 -3.78 -7.33 -11.47
N PRO A 5 -2.62 -6.65 -11.60
CA PRO A 5 -1.34 -7.30 -11.84
C PRO A 5 -0.97 -8.34 -10.77
N ILE A 6 -1.39 -8.13 -9.52
CA ILE A 6 -1.15 -9.07 -8.42
C ILE A 6 -2.03 -10.31 -8.54
N CYS A 7 -3.29 -10.18 -8.98
CA CYS A 7 -4.18 -11.32 -9.21
C CYS A 7 -3.68 -12.26 -10.32
N THR A 8 -2.95 -11.72 -11.30
CA THR A 8 -2.36 -12.48 -12.40
C THR A 8 -0.87 -12.81 -12.18
N HIS A 9 -0.28 -12.39 -11.06
CA HIS A 9 1.14 -12.62 -10.79
C HIS A 9 1.40 -14.11 -10.53
N PRO A 10 2.48 -14.70 -11.07
CA PRO A 10 2.80 -16.11 -10.82
C PRO A 10 3.01 -16.39 -9.32
N GLU A 11 3.52 -15.41 -8.57
CA GLU A 11 3.75 -15.51 -7.13
C GLU A 11 2.62 -14.89 -6.28
N ARG A 12 1.40 -14.80 -6.81
CA ARG A 12 0.24 -14.21 -6.13
C ARG A 12 0.09 -14.67 -4.68
N ALA A 13 0.16 -15.98 -4.44
CA ALA A 13 -0.03 -16.54 -3.10
C ALA A 13 1.05 -16.06 -2.11
N ALA A 14 2.31 -15.94 -2.55
CA ALA A 14 3.40 -15.42 -1.74
C ALA A 14 3.25 -13.92 -1.46
N ILE A 15 2.83 -13.15 -2.47
CA ILE A 15 2.51 -11.73 -2.31
C ILE A 15 1.38 -11.55 -1.27
N GLU A 16 0.27 -12.29 -1.40
CA GLU A 16 -0.86 -12.21 -0.47
C GLU A 16 -0.51 -12.61 0.96
N GLU A 17 0.33 -13.62 1.15
CA GLU A 17 0.87 -14.00 2.47
C GLU A 17 1.66 -12.85 3.09
N LYS A 18 2.55 -12.21 2.33
CA LYS A 18 3.34 -11.08 2.82
C LYS A 18 2.48 -9.84 3.09
N ILE A 19 1.46 -9.60 2.27
CA ILE A 19 0.45 -8.56 2.54
C ILE A 19 -0.27 -8.86 3.87
N ARG A 20 -0.67 -10.12 4.12
CA ARG A 20 -1.30 -10.52 5.40
C ARG A 20 -0.38 -10.32 6.60
N ARG A 21 0.92 -10.57 6.44
CA ARG A 21 1.95 -10.33 7.47
C ARG A 21 2.30 -8.84 7.67
N GLY A 22 1.71 -7.93 6.90
CA GLY A 22 2.00 -6.50 7.01
C GLY A 22 3.38 -6.10 6.51
N VAL A 23 3.95 -6.83 5.54
CA VAL A 23 5.21 -6.43 4.91
C VAL A 23 4.98 -5.12 4.14
N PHE A 24 5.86 -4.14 4.35
CA PHE A 24 5.78 -2.83 3.71
C PHE A 24 5.72 -2.92 2.17
N TRP A 25 4.84 -2.12 1.56
CA TRP A 25 4.60 -2.12 0.12
C TRP A 25 5.85 -1.79 -0.70
N THR A 26 6.72 -0.90 -0.22
CA THR A 26 7.98 -0.54 -0.88
C THR A 26 8.92 -1.74 -0.98
N ARG A 27 8.94 -2.60 0.04
CA ARG A 27 9.73 -3.84 0.04
C ARG A 27 9.16 -4.86 -0.94
N LEU A 28 7.83 -5.03 -0.97
CA LEU A 28 7.18 -5.92 -1.93
C LEU A 28 7.34 -5.43 -3.37
N ALA A 29 7.31 -4.11 -3.58
CA ALA A 29 7.54 -3.49 -4.88
C ALA A 29 8.93 -3.83 -5.43
N ALA A 30 9.96 -3.63 -4.60
CA ALA A 30 11.34 -3.98 -4.96
C ALA A 30 11.52 -5.50 -5.18
N GLU A 31 10.86 -6.33 -4.38
CA GLU A 31 10.99 -7.79 -4.44
C GLU A 31 10.33 -8.39 -5.68
N TYR A 32 9.12 -7.94 -6.03
CA TYR A 32 8.31 -8.53 -7.11
C TYR A 32 8.34 -7.71 -8.41
N GLY A 33 9.10 -6.61 -8.45
CA GLY A 33 9.14 -5.72 -9.63
C GLY A 33 7.80 -5.06 -9.93
N LEU A 34 7.00 -4.79 -8.90
CA LEU A 34 5.67 -4.18 -9.00
C LEU A 34 5.66 -2.79 -8.36
N ARG A 35 4.66 -1.96 -8.69
CA ARG A 35 4.50 -0.64 -8.04
C ARG A 35 3.83 -0.79 -6.67
N ALA A 36 4.29 -0.02 -5.68
CA ALA A 36 3.83 -0.11 -4.28
C ALA A 36 2.30 0.05 -4.13
N TYR A 37 1.69 0.94 -4.92
CA TYR A 37 0.23 1.16 -4.86
C TYR A 37 -0.59 -0.07 -5.26
N LEU A 38 -0.04 -0.98 -6.09
CA LEU A 38 -0.75 -2.18 -6.51
C LEU A 38 -1.07 -3.07 -5.33
N PHE A 39 -0.16 -3.16 -4.35
CA PHE A 39 -0.37 -3.95 -3.13
C PHE A 39 -1.48 -3.36 -2.25
N ALA A 40 -1.52 -2.04 -2.11
CA ALA A 40 -2.61 -1.37 -1.40
C ALA A 40 -3.96 -1.63 -2.10
N VAL A 41 -4.05 -1.35 -3.40
CA VAL A 41 -5.28 -1.59 -4.17
C VAL A 41 -5.71 -3.05 -4.12
N HIS A 42 -4.76 -3.99 -4.24
CA HIS A 42 -5.04 -5.42 -4.14
C HIS A 42 -5.57 -5.84 -2.78
N ARG A 43 -4.93 -5.37 -1.69
CA ARG A 43 -5.38 -5.63 -0.32
C ARG A 43 -6.82 -5.16 -0.11
N PHE A 44 -7.17 -3.96 -0.58
CA PHE A 44 -8.51 -3.41 -0.37
C PHE A 44 -9.59 -4.03 -1.26
N ARG A 45 -9.27 -4.33 -2.52
CA ARG A 45 -10.28 -4.75 -3.50
C ARG A 45 -10.45 -6.25 -3.63
N HIS A 46 -9.42 -7.03 -3.27
CA HIS A 46 -9.37 -8.45 -3.62
C HIS A 46 -9.10 -9.37 -2.43
N MET A 47 -8.64 -8.84 -1.31
CA MET A 47 -8.39 -9.65 -0.13
C MET A 47 -9.55 -9.51 0.87
N PRO A 48 -10.03 -10.62 1.45
CA PRO A 48 -11.08 -10.58 2.46
C PRO A 48 -10.59 -9.80 3.68
N GLN A 49 -11.40 -8.84 4.12
CA GLN A 49 -11.17 -8.04 5.32
C GLN A 49 -11.79 -8.80 6.50
N GLY A 50 -11.07 -9.72 7.15
CA GLY A 50 -11.62 -10.38 8.33
C GLY A 50 -10.90 -11.63 8.86
N GLU A 51 -10.57 -11.55 10.15
CA GLU A 51 -10.51 -12.60 11.19
C GLU A 51 -9.38 -13.65 11.22
N ASP A 52 -8.54 -13.79 10.20
CA ASP A 52 -7.38 -14.71 10.25
C ASP A 52 -6.04 -14.02 10.63
N ALA A 53 -6.09 -12.97 11.46
CA ALA A 53 -4.90 -12.49 12.18
C ALA A 53 -4.57 -13.45 13.35
N ALA A 54 -4.41 -14.74 13.05
CA ALA A 54 -3.90 -15.71 14.00
C ALA A 54 -2.41 -15.43 14.28
N ALA A 55 -2.16 -14.78 15.42
CA ALA A 55 -1.00 -15.01 16.29
C ALA A 55 0.41 -15.02 15.63
N GLY A 56 0.69 -14.12 14.69
CA GLY A 56 2.07 -13.69 14.45
C GLY A 56 2.55 -12.85 15.64
N PRO A 57 3.84 -12.89 16.02
CA PRO A 57 4.35 -11.99 17.06
C PRO A 57 4.03 -10.55 16.64
N ALA A 58 3.42 -9.81 17.56
CA ALA A 58 3.05 -8.42 17.34
C ALA A 58 4.25 -7.67 16.73
N PRO A 59 4.08 -6.97 15.60
CA PRO A 59 5.16 -6.14 15.07
C PRO A 59 5.55 -5.15 16.17
N GLU A 60 6.84 -5.11 16.52
CA GLU A 60 7.34 -4.24 17.60
C GLU A 60 6.83 -2.81 17.42
N PRO A 61 6.36 -2.15 18.50
CA PRO A 61 5.84 -0.80 18.41
C PRO A 61 6.98 0.17 18.15
N ARG A 62 7.11 0.64 16.90
CA ARG A 62 7.99 1.75 16.53
C ARG A 62 7.17 3.01 16.26
N ASN A 63 7.03 3.80 17.34
CA ASN A 63 6.85 5.26 17.42
C ASN A 63 5.42 5.81 17.23
N ALA A 64 4.70 5.91 18.36
CA ALA A 64 3.75 6.94 18.86
C ALA A 64 2.83 7.81 17.95
N MET A 65 2.65 7.50 16.67
CA MET A 65 1.37 7.68 15.97
C MET A 65 1.27 6.43 15.11
N GLY A 66 0.29 5.56 15.40
CA GLY A 66 0.29 4.20 14.87
C GLY A 66 0.43 4.25 13.35
N ARG A 67 1.51 3.72 12.80
CA ARG A 67 1.77 3.72 11.35
C ARG A 67 0.57 3.18 10.55
N THR A 68 -0.22 2.31 11.19
CA THR A 68 -1.50 1.80 10.72
C THR A 68 -2.59 2.88 10.60
N GLU A 69 -2.74 3.79 11.56
CA GLU A 69 -3.68 4.92 11.47
C GLU A 69 -3.25 5.91 10.38
N PHE A 70 -1.95 6.18 10.25
CA PHE A 70 -1.42 7.02 9.17
C PHE A 70 -1.63 6.37 7.80
N GLU A 71 -1.38 5.05 7.68
CA GLU A 71 -1.64 4.30 6.46
C GLU A 71 -3.14 4.30 6.12
N GLU A 72 -4.02 4.05 7.09
CA GLU A 72 -5.48 4.11 6.93
C GLU A 72 -5.97 5.50 6.52
N GLN A 73 -5.47 6.56 7.16
CA GLN A 73 -5.78 7.95 6.78
C GLN A 73 -5.25 8.28 5.39
N TRP A 74 -4.06 7.79 5.04
CA TRP A 74 -3.49 7.98 3.73
C TRP A 74 -4.33 7.31 2.63
N ILE A 75 -4.87 6.13 2.91
CA ILE A 75 -5.79 5.44 1.99
C ILE A 75 -7.08 6.24 1.80
N LEU A 76 -7.63 6.83 2.86
CA LEU A 76 -8.80 7.70 2.77
C LEU A 76 -8.51 8.94 1.92
N VAL A 77 -7.37 9.59 2.14
CA VAL A 77 -6.92 10.75 1.36
C VAL A 77 -6.70 10.36 -0.10
N ALA A 78 -6.03 9.23 -0.38
CA ALA A 78 -5.78 8.76 -1.73
C ALA A 78 -7.07 8.41 -2.48
N ASN A 79 -8.05 7.80 -1.81
CA ASN A 79 -9.36 7.52 -2.40
C ASN A 79 -10.15 8.79 -2.67
N MET A 80 -10.17 9.74 -1.73
CA MET A 80 -10.81 11.05 -1.91
C MET A 80 -10.19 11.81 -3.09
N LEU A 81 -8.87 11.87 -3.16
CA LEU A 81 -8.16 12.52 -4.26
C LEU A 81 -8.47 11.83 -5.59
N ARG A 82 -8.60 10.50 -5.62
CA ARG A 82 -8.96 9.77 -6.84
C ARG A 82 -10.35 10.15 -7.33
N ASP A 83 -11.32 10.22 -6.42
CA ASP A 83 -12.71 10.53 -6.78
C ASP A 83 -12.84 11.98 -7.29
N VAL A 84 -12.16 12.92 -6.62
CA VAL A 84 -12.13 14.33 -7.02
C VAL A 84 -11.42 14.52 -8.37
N LEU A 85 -10.34 13.78 -8.60
CA LEU A 85 -9.51 13.90 -9.80
C LEU A 85 -9.93 12.96 -10.93
N GLN A 86 -11.00 12.17 -10.77
CA GLN A 86 -11.49 11.24 -11.78
C GLN A 86 -11.78 11.89 -13.15
N PRO A 87 -12.30 13.13 -13.24
CA PRO A 87 -12.47 13.82 -14.52
C PRO A 87 -11.15 14.31 -15.15
N PHE A 88 -10.03 14.29 -14.40
CA PHE A 88 -8.74 14.87 -14.77
C PHE A 88 -7.59 13.87 -14.53
N PRO A 89 -7.48 12.80 -15.33
CA PRO A 89 -6.50 11.73 -15.11
C PRO A 89 -5.04 12.23 -15.11
N GLU A 90 -4.71 13.27 -15.88
CA GLU A 90 -3.37 13.85 -15.91
C GLU A 90 -3.02 14.58 -14.59
N ALA A 91 -4.03 15.10 -13.89
CA ALA A 91 -3.85 15.69 -12.57
C ALA A 91 -3.60 14.62 -11.50
N TRP A 92 -4.22 13.45 -11.64
CA TRP A 92 -3.95 12.31 -10.78
C TRP A 92 -2.49 11.86 -10.89
N ASP A 93 -1.98 11.72 -12.12
CA ASP A 93 -0.60 11.31 -12.36
C ASP A 93 0.40 12.30 -11.72
N ARG A 94 0.18 13.61 -11.86
CA ARG A 94 1.06 14.64 -11.26
C ARG A 94 0.99 14.68 -9.73
N VAL A 95 -0.20 14.50 -9.15
CA VAL A 95 -0.33 14.41 -7.69
C VAL A 95 0.42 13.19 -7.19
N PHE A 96 0.36 12.08 -7.92
CA PHE A 96 1.05 10.86 -7.56
C PHE A 96 2.57 10.97 -7.70
N GLU A 97 3.07 11.56 -8.79
CA GLU A 97 4.50 11.89 -8.96
C GLU A 97 4.97 12.84 -7.85
N GLY A 98 4.16 13.83 -7.48
CA GLY A 98 4.42 14.71 -6.34
C GLY A 98 4.53 13.94 -5.03
N ILE A 99 3.62 13.01 -4.77
CA ILE A 99 3.63 12.16 -3.57
C ILE A 99 4.83 11.21 -3.56
N GLU A 100 5.18 10.60 -4.69
CA GLU A 100 6.34 9.70 -4.78
C GLU A 100 7.67 10.46 -4.67
N SER A 101 7.72 11.72 -5.14
CA SER A 101 8.88 12.60 -4.99
C SER A 101 8.98 13.28 -3.61
N LEU A 102 7.89 13.29 -2.84
CA LEU A 102 7.95 13.42 -1.39
C LEU A 102 8.55 12.13 -0.85
N ASP A 103 9.86 11.98 -1.04
CA ASP A 103 10.67 10.98 -0.39
C ASP A 103 10.40 11.14 1.11
N PHE A 104 9.56 10.28 1.68
CA PHE A 104 9.30 10.18 3.12
C PHE A 104 10.56 9.64 3.85
N CYS A 105 11.75 9.94 3.32
CA CYS A 105 13.03 9.81 3.96
C CYS A 105 12.98 10.57 5.28
N ALA A 106 12.93 9.85 6.39
CA ALA A 106 14.16 9.37 6.99
C ALA A 106 15.14 10.52 7.19
N THR A 107 14.87 11.36 8.20
CA THR A 107 15.99 11.92 8.95
C THR A 107 16.61 10.76 9.73
N PRO A 108 17.82 10.29 9.40
CA PRO A 108 18.58 9.56 10.40
C PRO A 108 18.79 10.54 11.57
N ALA A 109 18.33 10.16 12.76
CA ALA A 109 18.66 10.88 13.98
C ALA A 109 20.20 10.98 14.06
N SER A 110 20.72 12.21 14.07
CA SER A 110 22.10 12.51 14.43
C SER A 110 22.24 12.55 15.95
#